data_AF-A0A425Y2G0-F1
#
_entry.id   AF-A0A425Y2G0-F1
#
_cell.length_a   1.000
_cell.length_b   1.000
_cell.length_c   1.000
_cell.angle_alpha   90.00
_cell.angle_beta   90.00
_cell.angle_gamma   90.00
#
_symmetry.space_group_name_H-M   'P 1'
#
loop_
_entity.id
_entity.type
_entity.pdbx_description
1 polymer ?
#
loop_
_entity_poly.entity_id
_entity_poly.type
_entity_poly.pdbx_seq_one_letter_code
_entity_poly.pdbx_strand_id
1 'polypeptide(L)'
;MNENYLNLHEKREFGDVISAIFLFLKQNLGRIFKILIIYVAPFALLYGISSSIGSYKILSSIGNGNALDPFANFNSAILLSYVFMFLSYTMVYGVILEYMKLYQAEGPQFNLSRVGTELMKDTRKILWTSFIVGLLTVVGFIFFLIPGIFLGVCFSLVLSIRIFENISLGDALGRSFKLIKNNWWWTFLILFIVGLIAGVLQMVFGIPVTIYQGISALHMTQNGGMELNQPLMILLYTIASLGTVMLQTLPIMGIAFQYFNLVEEKESANLLKELETIGGNE
;
A
#
# COMPACT_ATOMS: atom_id res chain seq x y z
N MET A 1 -5.77 12.51 -30.75
CA MET A 1 -6.31 13.20 -29.56
C MET A 1 -5.12 13.48 -28.65
N ASN A 2 -4.77 14.74 -28.41
CA ASN A 2 -3.72 15.08 -27.45
C ASN A 2 -4.25 14.74 -26.06
N GLU A 3 -3.86 13.60 -25.49
CA GLU A 3 -4.15 13.30 -24.10
C GLU A 3 -3.35 14.30 -23.24
N ASN A 4 -4.03 15.33 -22.75
CA ASN A 4 -3.48 16.21 -21.72
C ASN A 4 -3.04 15.33 -20.54
N TYR A 5 -1.76 15.40 -20.21
CA TYR A 5 -1.18 14.72 -19.06
C TYR A 5 -1.87 15.19 -17.77
N LEU A 6 -2.06 14.29 -16.82
CA LEU A 6 -2.69 14.63 -15.56
C LEU A 6 -1.69 15.42 -14.69
N ASN A 7 -1.97 16.69 -14.43
CA ASN A 7 -1.17 17.48 -13.51
C ASN A 7 -1.31 16.92 -12.09
N LEU A 8 -0.23 16.60 -11.37
CA LEU A 8 -0.33 16.10 -10.00
C LEU A 8 -0.59 17.23 -8.99
N HIS A 9 -0.02 18.41 -9.22
CA HIS A 9 -0.13 19.61 -8.38
C HIS A 9 -1.39 20.39 -8.72
N GLU A 10 -2.51 19.93 -8.19
CA GLU A 10 -3.80 20.58 -8.34
C GLU A 10 -4.60 20.38 -7.06
N LYS A 11 -5.24 21.45 -6.60
CA LYS A 11 -6.21 21.39 -5.51
C LYS A 11 -7.44 20.63 -5.99
N ARG A 12 -7.79 19.56 -5.27
CA ARG A 12 -8.88 18.64 -5.62
C ARG A 12 -9.87 18.52 -4.49
N GLU A 13 -11.15 18.48 -4.85
CA GLU A 13 -12.17 18.04 -3.91
C GLU A 13 -12.10 16.53 -3.71
N PHE A 14 -12.79 16.04 -2.69
CA PHE A 14 -12.80 14.64 -2.30
C PHE A 14 -13.07 13.69 -3.49
N GLY A 15 -14.11 13.95 -4.28
CA GLY A 15 -14.48 13.11 -5.43
C GLY A 15 -13.47 13.16 -6.58
N ASP A 16 -12.81 14.30 -6.75
CA ASP A 16 -11.80 14.50 -7.79
C ASP A 16 -10.51 13.75 -7.49
N VAL A 17 -10.14 13.63 -6.21
CA VAL A 17 -9.01 12.78 -5.79
C VAL A 17 -9.23 11.33 -6.23
N ILE A 18 -10.43 10.78 -5.98
CA ILE A 18 -10.77 9.41 -6.37
C ILE A 18 -10.71 9.26 -7.90
N SER A 19 -11.31 10.21 -8.62
CA SER A 19 -11.31 10.21 -10.09
C SER A 19 -9.89 10.29 -10.66
N ALA A 20 -9.02 11.12 -10.06
CA ALA A 20 -7.63 11.26 -10.45
C ALA A 20 -6.82 9.96 -10.27
N ILE A 21 -7.06 9.19 -9.19
CA ILE A 21 -6.42 7.89 -8.98
C ILE A 21 -6.72 6.94 -10.15
N PHE A 22 -8.01 6.77 -10.49
CA PHE A 22 -8.41 5.87 -11.57
C PHE A 22 -7.96 6.36 -12.94
N LEU A 23 -8.03 7.67 -13.19
CA LEU A 23 -7.55 8.25 -14.44
C LEU A 23 -6.04 8.05 -14.61
N PHE A 24 -5.26 8.34 -13.56
CA PHE A 24 -3.82 8.16 -13.57
C PHE A 24 -3.43 6.70 -13.77
N LEU A 25 -4.09 5.79 -13.02
CA LEU A 25 -3.88 4.36 -13.18
C LEU A 25 -4.21 3.90 -14.60
N LYS A 26 -5.34 4.34 -15.17
CA LYS A 26 -5.76 3.98 -16.53
C LYS A 26 -4.76 4.47 -17.59
N GLN A 27 -4.31 5.72 -17.48
CA GLN A 27 -3.34 6.31 -18.41
C GLN A 27 -1.97 5.62 -18.35
N ASN A 28 -1.58 5.11 -17.17
CA ASN A 28 -0.25 4.58 -16.92
C ASN A 28 -0.20 3.06 -16.68
N LEU A 29 -1.32 2.34 -16.86
CA LEU A 29 -1.51 0.97 -16.38
C LEU A 29 -0.40 0.03 -16.85
N GLY A 30 -0.13 0.00 -18.16
CA GLY A 30 0.88 -0.90 -18.73
C GLY A 30 2.30 -0.60 -18.25
N ARG A 31 2.63 0.68 -18.04
CA ARG A 31 3.95 1.12 -17.56
C ARG A 31 4.15 0.79 -16.09
N ILE A 32 3.15 1.07 -15.25
CA ILE A 32 3.16 0.77 -13.82
C ILE A 32 3.21 -0.75 -13.59
N PHE A 33 2.34 -1.50 -14.27
CA PHE A 33 2.27 -2.95 -14.15
C PHE A 33 3.59 -3.63 -14.52
N LYS A 34 4.29 -3.14 -15.56
CA LYS A 34 5.61 -3.66 -15.95
C LYS A 34 6.66 -3.50 -14.84
N ILE A 35 6.73 -2.34 -14.18
CA ILE A 35 7.66 -2.12 -13.07
C ILE A 35 7.27 -2.96 -11.85
N LEU A 36 5.97 -3.04 -11.53
CA LEU A 36 5.49 -3.86 -10.42
C LEU A 36 5.88 -5.33 -10.61
N ILE A 37 5.76 -5.88 -11.83
CA ILE A 37 6.23 -7.26 -12.11
C ILE A 37 7.72 -7.42 -11.79
N ILE A 38 8.54 -6.45 -12.18
CA ILE A 38 10.00 -6.58 -12.04
C ILE A 38 10.43 -6.48 -10.57
N TYR A 39 9.92 -5.48 -9.83
CA TYR A 39 10.42 -5.14 -8.49
C TYR A 39 9.56 -5.65 -7.34
N VAL A 40 8.28 -5.95 -7.58
CA VAL A 40 7.34 -6.36 -6.52
C VAL A 40 7.01 -7.85 -6.61
N ALA A 41 6.83 -8.40 -7.82
CA ALA A 41 6.42 -9.80 -7.97
C ALA A 41 7.34 -10.80 -7.26
N PRO A 42 8.69 -10.68 -7.25
CA PRO A 42 9.54 -11.63 -6.52
C PRO A 42 9.19 -11.74 -5.03
N PHE A 43 8.91 -10.61 -4.37
CA PHE A 43 8.50 -10.60 -2.96
C PHE A 43 7.06 -11.11 -2.79
N ALA A 44 6.15 -10.77 -3.70
CA ALA A 44 4.77 -11.23 -3.66
C ALA A 44 4.68 -12.75 -3.84
N LEU A 45 5.47 -13.32 -4.75
CA LEU A 45 5.59 -14.77 -4.95
C LEU A 45 6.05 -15.47 -3.66
N LEU A 46 7.11 -14.95 -3.03
CA LEU A 46 7.64 -15.49 -1.78
C LEU A 46 6.64 -15.34 -0.62
N TYR A 47 5.87 -14.25 -0.61
CA TYR A 47 4.75 -14.06 0.31
C TYR A 47 3.68 -15.14 0.12
N GLY A 48 3.24 -15.38 -1.11
CA GLY A 48 2.23 -16.41 -1.42
C GLY A 48 2.70 -17.83 -1.08
N ILE A 49 3.93 -18.19 -1.45
CA ILE A 49 4.51 -19.51 -1.15
C ILE A 49 4.62 -19.72 0.36
N SER A 50 5.17 -18.73 1.09
CA SER A 50 5.34 -18.84 2.54
C SER A 50 4.00 -18.90 3.26
N SER A 51 3.02 -18.10 2.82
CA SER A 51 1.65 -18.12 3.35
C SER A 51 0.96 -19.46 3.09
N SER A 52 1.17 -20.05 1.92
CA SER A 52 0.65 -21.38 1.57
C SER A 52 1.22 -22.45 2.49
N ILE A 53 2.54 -22.49 2.67
CA ILE A 53 3.20 -23.47 3.54
C ILE A 53 2.73 -23.32 4.99
N GLY A 54 2.63 -22.08 5.48
CA GLY A 54 2.12 -21.80 6.82
C GLY A 54 0.68 -22.27 7.00
N SER A 55 -0.18 -21.94 6.05
CA SER A 55 -1.60 -22.32 6.07
C SER A 55 -1.81 -23.82 5.93
N TYR A 56 -1.04 -24.49 5.07
CA TYR A 56 -1.07 -25.94 4.89
C TYR A 56 -0.75 -26.68 6.20
N LYS A 57 0.25 -26.21 6.95
CA LYS A 57 0.65 -26.82 8.25
C LYS A 57 -0.42 -26.65 9.33
N ILE A 58 -1.06 -25.48 9.39
CA ILE A 58 -2.18 -25.24 10.31
C ILE A 58 -3.34 -26.16 9.93
N LEU A 59 -3.72 -26.15 8.66
CA LEU A 59 -4.89 -26.86 8.16
C LEU A 59 -4.72 -28.38 8.28
N SER A 60 -3.52 -28.91 8.02
CA SER A 60 -3.22 -30.32 8.25
C SER A 60 -3.21 -30.69 9.74
N SER A 61 -2.77 -29.80 10.62
CA SER A 61 -2.86 -30.04 12.08
C SER A 61 -4.31 -30.12 12.55
N ILE A 62 -5.19 -29.24 12.03
CA ILE A 62 -6.64 -29.32 12.27
C ILE A 62 -7.20 -30.64 11.76
N GLY A 63 -6.84 -31.03 10.52
CA GLY A 63 -7.29 -32.29 9.91
C GLY A 63 -6.89 -33.53 10.70
N ASN A 64 -5.75 -33.49 11.41
CA ASN A 64 -5.29 -34.56 12.28
C ASN A 64 -5.89 -34.53 13.70
N GLY A 65 -6.84 -33.64 13.97
CA GLY A 65 -7.51 -33.53 15.27
C GLY A 65 -6.68 -32.85 16.36
N ASN A 66 -5.58 -32.17 15.99
CA ASN A 66 -4.78 -31.42 16.96
C ASN A 66 -5.53 -30.15 17.41
N ALA A 67 -5.38 -29.80 18.69
CA ALA A 67 -5.89 -28.53 19.19
C ALA A 67 -5.19 -27.35 18.49
N LEU A 68 -5.95 -26.28 18.28
CA LEU A 68 -5.44 -25.01 17.76
C LEU A 68 -4.65 -24.28 18.86
N ASP A 69 -3.46 -24.78 19.17
CA ASP A 69 -2.49 -24.08 20.01
C ASP A 69 -1.67 -23.09 19.15
N PRO A 70 -1.78 -21.77 19.38
CA PRO A 70 -1.03 -20.77 18.64
C PRO A 70 0.49 -20.93 18.73
N PHE A 71 1.01 -21.45 19.85
CA PHE A 71 2.45 -21.65 20.04
C PHE A 71 2.95 -22.89 19.31
N ALA A 72 2.18 -23.98 19.35
CA ALA A 72 2.51 -25.20 18.62
C ALA A 72 2.40 -25.02 17.09
N ASN A 73 1.48 -24.17 16.63
CA ASN A 73 1.29 -23.86 15.21
C ASN A 73 2.21 -22.74 14.70
N PHE A 74 2.96 -22.08 15.61
CA PHE A 74 3.98 -21.11 15.23
C PHE A 74 5.05 -21.78 14.39
N ASN A 75 5.21 -21.30 13.15
CA ASN A 75 6.17 -21.88 12.23
C ASN A 75 6.89 -20.80 11.43
N SER A 76 8.11 -21.11 11.01
CA SER A 76 8.97 -20.19 10.27
C SER A 76 8.31 -19.69 8.97
N ALA A 77 7.48 -20.50 8.30
CA ALA A 77 6.83 -20.08 7.06
C ALA A 77 5.83 -18.93 7.29
N ILE A 78 5.12 -18.91 8.42
CA ILE A 78 4.24 -17.79 8.80
C ILE A 78 5.08 -16.53 9.05
N LEU A 79 6.18 -16.63 9.79
CA LEU A 79 7.08 -15.49 10.01
C LEU A 79 7.63 -14.94 8.68
N LEU A 80 8.10 -15.82 7.81
CA LEU A 80 8.57 -15.47 6.47
C LEU A 80 7.46 -14.83 5.63
N SER A 81 6.20 -15.28 5.74
CA SER A 81 5.08 -14.63 5.05
C SER A 81 4.89 -13.19 5.47
N TYR A 82 5.01 -12.86 6.76
CA TYR A 82 4.90 -11.47 7.23
C TYR A 82 6.07 -10.60 6.75
N VAL A 83 7.27 -11.16 6.71
CA VAL A 83 8.45 -10.46 6.17
C VAL A 83 8.25 -10.17 4.68
N PHE A 84 7.85 -11.16 3.87
CA PHE A 84 7.64 -10.96 2.44
C PHE A 84 6.41 -10.10 2.12
N MET A 85 5.36 -10.16 2.95
CA MET A 85 4.21 -9.25 2.86
C MET A 85 4.67 -7.80 3.07
N PHE A 86 5.43 -7.55 4.14
CA PHE A 86 5.98 -6.22 4.43
C PHE A 86 6.87 -5.72 3.30
N LEU A 87 7.78 -6.55 2.80
CA LEU A 87 8.66 -6.20 1.67
C LEU A 87 7.84 -5.90 0.40
N SER A 88 6.86 -6.74 0.08
CA SER A 88 6.00 -6.57 -1.10
C SER A 88 5.27 -5.23 -1.05
N TYR A 89 4.58 -4.94 0.05
CA TYR A 89 3.78 -3.72 0.20
C TYR A 89 4.66 -2.47 0.21
N THR A 90 5.82 -2.55 0.88
CA THR A 90 6.79 -1.45 0.91
C THR A 90 7.37 -1.17 -0.48
N MET A 91 7.64 -2.21 -1.28
CA MET A 91 8.11 -2.05 -2.66
C MET A 91 7.04 -1.50 -3.60
N VAL A 92 5.76 -1.88 -3.46
CA VAL A 92 4.66 -1.22 -4.19
C VAL A 92 4.68 0.28 -3.86
N TYR A 93 4.81 0.61 -2.58
CA TYR A 93 4.80 2.00 -2.14
C TYR A 93 5.96 2.79 -2.75
N GLY A 94 7.18 2.26 -2.66
CA GLY A 94 8.36 2.86 -3.31
C GLY A 94 8.17 3.03 -4.82
N VAL A 95 7.72 1.99 -5.52
CA VAL A 95 7.53 2.03 -6.98
C VAL A 95 6.56 3.13 -7.39
N ILE A 96 5.41 3.24 -6.72
CA ILE A 96 4.39 4.22 -7.10
C ILE A 96 4.87 5.65 -6.80
N LEU A 97 5.53 5.88 -5.66
CA LEU A 97 6.04 7.22 -5.34
C LEU A 97 7.16 7.65 -6.30
N GLU A 98 8.14 6.78 -6.57
CA GLU A 98 9.20 7.10 -7.53
C GLU A 98 8.66 7.25 -8.96
N TYR A 99 7.66 6.45 -9.34
CA TYR A 99 6.95 6.62 -10.61
C TYR A 99 6.30 8.00 -10.70
N MET A 100 5.52 8.41 -9.69
CA MET A 100 4.84 9.70 -9.68
C MET A 100 5.82 10.88 -9.62
N LYS A 101 6.93 10.73 -8.91
CA LYS A 101 8.03 11.72 -8.85
C LYS A 101 8.66 11.95 -10.22
N LEU A 102 8.98 10.87 -10.94
CA LEU A 102 9.54 10.97 -12.29
C LEU A 102 8.51 11.43 -13.32
N TYR A 103 7.26 10.96 -13.21
CA TYR A 103 6.15 11.45 -14.04
C TYR A 103 5.98 12.96 -13.91
N GLN A 104 6.11 13.49 -12.70
CA GLN A 104 6.06 14.94 -12.45
C GLN A 104 7.26 15.67 -13.05
N ALA A 105 8.47 15.15 -12.86
CA ALA A 105 9.69 15.85 -13.26
C ALA A 105 9.95 15.81 -14.78
N GLU A 106 9.56 14.72 -15.45
CA GLU A 106 9.92 14.44 -16.85
C GLU A 106 8.69 14.27 -17.77
N GLY A 107 7.49 14.30 -17.22
CA GLY A 107 6.24 14.06 -17.96
C GLY A 107 5.94 12.58 -18.22
N PRO A 108 4.85 12.26 -18.96
CA PRO A 108 4.35 10.88 -19.09
C PRO A 108 5.28 9.89 -19.80
N GLN A 109 6.18 10.39 -20.65
CA GLN A 109 7.06 9.59 -21.51
C GLN A 109 8.50 9.50 -20.99
N PHE A 110 8.69 9.67 -19.68
CA PHE A 110 9.99 9.51 -19.03
C PHE A 110 10.61 8.11 -19.20
N ASN A 111 11.90 7.96 -18.92
CA ASN A 111 12.56 6.66 -19.03
C ASN A 111 12.17 5.73 -17.87
N LEU A 112 11.42 4.66 -18.17
CA LEU A 112 10.87 3.73 -17.18
C LEU A 112 11.94 3.03 -16.33
N SER A 113 13.14 2.81 -16.89
CA SER A 113 14.25 2.18 -16.15
C SER A 113 14.75 3.06 -15.00
N ARG A 114 14.54 4.39 -15.06
CA ARG A 114 14.89 5.30 -13.96
C ARG A 114 14.11 5.02 -12.69
N VAL A 115 12.87 4.52 -12.78
CA VAL A 115 12.10 4.15 -11.57
C VAL A 115 12.87 3.11 -10.77
N GLY A 116 13.44 2.11 -11.46
CA GLY A 116 14.27 1.10 -10.82
C GLY A 116 15.51 1.68 -10.16
N THR A 117 16.23 2.57 -10.85
CA THR A 117 17.43 3.21 -10.33
C THR A 117 17.15 4.04 -9.08
N GLU A 118 16.13 4.91 -9.12
CA GLU A 118 15.75 5.74 -7.96
C GLU A 118 15.19 4.87 -6.83
N LEU A 119 14.37 3.86 -7.13
CA LEU A 119 13.87 2.91 -6.15
C LEU A 119 15.02 2.20 -5.41
N MET A 120 16.02 1.69 -6.13
CA MET A 120 17.16 0.99 -5.52
C MET A 120 17.99 1.94 -4.64
N LYS A 121 18.18 3.18 -5.09
CA LYS A 121 18.87 4.22 -4.32
C LYS A 121 18.13 4.56 -3.02
N ASP A 122 16.81 4.71 -3.10
CA ASP A 122 15.97 5.06 -1.96
C ASP A 122 15.42 3.84 -1.19
N THR A 123 15.77 2.60 -1.56
CA THR A 123 15.23 1.38 -0.93
C THR A 123 15.44 1.36 0.58
N ARG A 124 16.64 1.71 1.05
CA ARG A 124 16.93 1.78 2.50
C ARG A 124 16.08 2.86 3.18
N LYS A 125 15.90 4.00 2.52
CA LYS A 125 15.07 5.12 2.98
C LYS A 125 13.61 4.67 3.10
N ILE A 126 13.10 3.98 2.08
CA ILE A 126 11.73 3.48 1.99
C ILE A 126 11.45 2.40 3.04
N LEU A 127 12.31 1.39 3.15
CA LEU A 127 12.20 0.31 4.14
C LEU A 127 12.24 0.84 5.57
N TRP A 128 13.20 1.71 5.88
CA TRP A 128 13.33 2.26 7.23
C TRP A 128 12.15 3.15 7.61
N THR A 129 11.67 3.99 6.69
CA THR A 129 10.46 4.81 6.93
C THR A 129 9.25 3.93 7.20
N SER A 130 9.02 2.94 6.34
CA SER A 130 7.85 2.06 6.42
C SER A 130 7.88 1.24 7.69
N PHE A 131 9.06 0.78 8.12
CA PHE A 131 9.23 0.07 9.38
C PHE A 131 8.92 0.95 10.59
N ILE A 132 9.50 2.16 10.68
CA ILE A 132 9.26 3.07 11.81
C ILE A 132 7.82 3.55 11.86
N VAL A 133 7.25 3.97 10.72
CA VAL A 133 5.84 4.39 10.62
C VAL A 133 4.90 3.24 10.98
N GLY A 134 5.19 2.03 10.49
CA GLY A 134 4.44 0.83 10.85
C GLY A 134 4.48 0.55 12.35
N LEU A 135 5.67 0.60 12.96
CA LEU A 135 5.84 0.39 14.39
C LEU A 135 5.08 1.44 15.22
N LEU A 136 5.18 2.73 14.88
CA LEU A 136 4.46 3.80 15.57
C LEU A 136 2.94 3.63 15.45
N THR A 137 2.46 3.18 14.28
CA THR A 137 1.04 2.91 14.05
C THR A 137 0.57 1.73 14.91
N VAL A 138 1.33 0.64 14.95
CA VAL A 138 1.03 -0.54 15.79
C VAL A 138 1.01 -0.16 17.27
N VAL A 139 1.97 0.62 17.75
CA VAL A 139 1.98 1.13 19.12
C VAL A 139 0.71 1.95 19.41
N GLY A 140 0.28 2.79 18.46
CA GLY A 140 -1.01 3.50 18.56
C GLY A 140 -2.20 2.55 18.77
N PHE A 141 -2.28 1.48 17.99
CA PHE A 141 -3.35 0.47 18.10
C PHE A 141 -3.26 -0.37 19.39
N ILE A 142 -2.06 -0.60 19.94
CA ILE A 142 -1.89 -1.30 21.22
C ILE A 142 -2.53 -0.51 22.36
N PHE A 143 -2.40 0.83 22.34
CA PHE A 143 -3.02 1.66 23.37
C PHE A 143 -4.54 1.71 23.20
N PHE A 144 -5.05 2.08 22.01
CA PHE A 144 -6.48 2.09 21.70
C PHE A 144 -6.74 2.18 20.19
N LEU A 145 -7.92 1.73 19.74
CA LEU A 145 -8.32 1.81 18.33
C LEU A 145 -8.34 3.25 17.79
N ILE A 146 -8.94 4.19 18.54
CA ILE A 146 -9.11 5.59 18.10
C ILE A 146 -7.76 6.31 17.93
N PRO A 147 -6.84 6.30 18.92
CA PRO A 147 -5.48 6.81 18.75
C PRO A 147 -4.70 6.12 17.62
N GLY A 148 -4.87 4.81 17.44
CA GLY A 148 -4.26 4.06 16.33
C GLY A 148 -4.69 4.59 14.96
N ILE A 149 -5.98 4.80 14.74
CA ILE A 149 -6.51 5.38 13.50
C ILE A 149 -6.01 6.82 13.31
N PHE A 150 -6.04 7.64 14.37
CA PHE A 150 -5.55 9.01 14.33
C PHE A 150 -4.09 9.09 13.87
N LEU A 151 -3.20 8.29 14.49
CA LEU A 151 -1.79 8.23 14.14
C LEU A 151 -1.57 7.64 12.75
N GLY A 152 -2.31 6.60 12.37
CA GLY A 152 -2.22 5.98 11.03
C GLY A 152 -2.52 6.99 9.92
N VAL A 153 -3.56 7.81 10.08
CA VAL A 153 -3.86 8.90 9.15
C VAL A 153 -2.74 9.94 9.16
N CYS A 154 -2.30 10.40 10.34
CA CYS A 154 -1.23 11.38 10.49
C CYS A 154 0.11 10.91 9.87
N PHE A 155 0.41 9.62 9.88
CA PHE A 155 1.64 9.06 9.33
C PHE A 155 1.54 8.57 7.89
N SER A 156 0.32 8.52 7.32
CA SER A 156 0.09 8.06 5.95
C SER A 156 0.94 8.80 4.91
N LEU A 157 1.12 10.13 5.05
CA LEU A 157 1.86 10.93 4.07
C LEU A 157 3.38 10.92 4.27
N VAL A 158 3.89 10.35 5.37
CA VAL A 158 5.30 10.48 5.77
C VAL A 158 6.24 9.95 4.69
N LEU A 159 5.93 8.81 4.09
CA LEU A 159 6.77 8.25 3.04
C LEU A 159 6.70 9.10 1.75
N SER A 160 5.51 9.56 1.37
CA SER A 160 5.32 10.46 0.23
C SER A 160 6.15 11.73 0.39
N ILE A 161 6.05 12.40 1.54
CA ILE A 161 6.83 13.58 1.89
C ILE A 161 8.33 13.28 1.81
N ARG A 162 8.78 12.18 2.41
CA ARG A 162 10.21 11.84 2.45
C ARG A 162 10.79 11.56 1.06
N ILE A 163 10.00 11.03 0.13
CA ILE A 163 10.42 10.73 -1.25
C ILE A 163 10.35 11.97 -2.15
N PHE A 164 9.25 12.73 -2.07
CA PHE A 164 9.02 13.91 -2.90
C PHE A 164 9.83 15.12 -2.45
N GLU A 165 9.91 15.40 -1.14
CA GLU A 165 10.66 16.54 -0.59
C GLU A 165 12.13 16.17 -0.26
N ASN A 166 12.50 14.89 -0.30
CA ASN A 166 13.86 14.38 -0.01
C ASN A 166 14.43 14.84 1.35
N ILE A 167 13.60 14.86 2.40
CA ILE A 167 13.96 15.28 3.75
C ILE A 167 14.21 14.11 4.71
N SER A 168 14.64 14.41 5.94
CA SER A 168 14.86 13.39 6.98
C SER A 168 13.53 12.78 7.47
N LEU A 169 13.59 11.62 8.13
CA LEU A 169 12.38 10.97 8.67
C LEU A 169 11.68 11.82 9.73
N GLY A 170 12.44 12.46 10.62
CA GLY A 170 11.89 13.32 11.68
C GLY A 170 11.20 14.55 11.10
N ASP A 171 11.81 15.18 10.10
CA ASP A 171 11.23 16.33 9.41
C ASP A 171 9.96 15.93 8.64
N ALA A 172 9.99 14.77 7.98
CA ALA A 172 8.83 14.22 7.28
C ALA A 172 7.65 13.93 8.23
N LEU A 173 7.91 13.41 9.44
CA LEU A 173 6.88 13.23 10.47
C LEU A 173 6.25 14.57 10.86
N GLY A 174 7.07 15.57 11.18
CA GLY A 174 6.59 16.91 11.54
C GLY A 174 5.81 17.59 10.40
N ARG A 175 6.31 17.47 9.16
CA ARG A 175 5.64 17.97 7.95
C ARG A 175 4.30 17.27 7.72
N SER A 176 4.21 15.96 7.93
CA SER A 176 2.97 15.18 7.78
C SER A 176 1.87 15.68 8.73
N PHE A 177 2.20 15.88 10.02
CA PHE A 177 1.27 16.50 10.97
C PHE A 177 0.85 17.91 10.55
N LYS A 178 1.80 18.73 10.07
CA LYS A 178 1.50 20.07 9.58
C LYS A 178 0.56 20.04 8.38
N LEU A 179 0.76 19.16 7.40
CA LEU A 179 -0.08 19.04 6.21
C LEU A 179 -1.48 18.52 6.56
N ILE A 180 -1.60 17.54 7.46
CA ILE A 180 -2.89 16.94 7.81
C ILE A 180 -3.70 17.83 8.76
N LYS A 181 -3.06 18.74 9.50
CA LYS A 181 -3.75 19.69 10.38
C LYS A 181 -4.87 20.41 9.61
N ASN A 182 -6.07 20.40 10.19
CA ASN A 182 -7.34 20.91 9.65
C ASN A 182 -7.99 20.07 8.53
N ASN A 183 -7.30 19.09 7.97
CA ASN A 183 -7.81 18.21 6.90
C ASN A 183 -7.80 16.73 7.28
N TRP A 184 -7.73 16.41 8.58
CA TRP A 184 -7.64 15.04 9.07
C TRP A 184 -8.82 14.16 8.63
N TRP A 185 -10.07 14.64 8.76
CA TRP A 185 -11.26 13.90 8.37
C TRP A 185 -11.31 13.63 6.87
N TRP A 186 -10.90 14.59 6.04
CA TRP A 186 -10.84 14.43 4.60
C TRP A 186 -9.77 13.42 4.17
N THR A 187 -8.57 13.52 4.74
CA THR A 187 -7.52 12.52 4.56
C THR A 187 -8.00 11.14 4.98
N PHE A 188 -8.60 11.01 6.16
CA PHE A 188 -9.17 9.76 6.64
C PHE A 188 -10.21 9.19 5.66
N LEU A 189 -11.16 10.00 5.21
CA LEU A 189 -12.22 9.57 4.31
C LEU A 189 -11.68 9.07 2.96
N ILE A 190 -10.67 9.75 2.40
CA ILE A 190 -10.00 9.32 1.15
C ILE A 190 -9.34 7.96 1.36
N LEU A 191 -8.54 7.82 2.41
CA LEU A 191 -7.85 6.58 2.72
C LEU A 191 -8.83 5.44 3.00
N PHE A 192 -9.92 5.74 3.72
CA PHE A 192 -10.96 4.77 4.03
C PHE A 192 -11.67 4.29 2.76
N ILE A 193 -12.09 5.20 1.88
CA ILE A 193 -12.83 4.83 0.66
C ILE A 193 -11.92 4.10 -0.34
N VAL A 194 -10.71 4.61 -0.59
CA VAL A 194 -9.78 3.93 -1.50
C VAL A 194 -9.33 2.59 -0.91
N GLY A 195 -9.12 2.52 0.40
CA GLY A 195 -8.83 1.28 1.13
C GLY A 195 -9.97 0.27 1.03
N LEU A 196 -11.22 0.70 1.16
CA LEU A 196 -12.41 -0.14 1.00
C LEU A 196 -12.49 -0.69 -0.43
N ILE A 197 -12.35 0.17 -1.44
CA ILE A 197 -12.35 -0.24 -2.85
C ILE A 197 -11.26 -1.29 -3.09
N ALA A 198 -10.03 -1.01 -2.66
CA ALA A 198 -8.93 -1.95 -2.79
C ALA A 198 -9.22 -3.27 -2.05
N GLY A 199 -9.75 -3.21 -0.83
CA GLY A 199 -10.10 -4.38 -0.03
C GLY A 199 -11.15 -5.27 -0.71
N VAL A 200 -12.21 -4.70 -1.26
CA VAL A 200 -13.24 -5.44 -2.01
C VAL A 200 -12.63 -6.11 -3.25
N LEU A 201 -11.80 -5.40 -4.01
CA LEU A 201 -11.11 -5.97 -5.17
C LEU A 201 -10.13 -7.09 -4.75
N GLN A 202 -9.47 -6.96 -3.60
CA GLN A 202 -8.55 -7.96 -3.07
C GLN A 202 -9.27 -9.26 -2.70
N MET A 203 -10.51 -9.19 -2.21
CA MET A 203 -11.32 -10.38 -1.90
C MET A 203 -11.47 -11.30 -3.10
N VAL A 204 -11.62 -10.74 -4.32
CA VAL A 204 -11.76 -11.52 -5.56
C VAL A 204 -10.61 -12.50 -5.74
N PHE A 205 -9.39 -12.08 -5.42
CA PHE A 205 -8.19 -12.91 -5.51
C PHE A 205 -8.11 -13.96 -4.39
N GLY A 206 -8.77 -13.76 -3.26
CA GLY A 206 -8.86 -14.71 -2.15
C GLY A 206 -9.97 -15.76 -2.30
N ILE A 207 -10.96 -15.53 -3.18
CA ILE A 207 -12.09 -16.45 -3.39
C ILE A 207 -11.62 -17.88 -3.74
N PRO A 208 -10.70 -18.10 -4.71
CA PRO A 208 -10.28 -19.46 -5.06
C PRO A 208 -9.64 -20.23 -3.89
N VAL A 209 -8.83 -19.54 -3.08
CA VAL A 209 -8.21 -20.11 -1.87
C VAL A 209 -9.30 -20.51 -0.87
N THR A 210 -10.26 -19.62 -0.63
CA THR A 210 -11.34 -19.84 0.35
C THR A 210 -12.26 -20.98 -0.07
N ILE A 211 -12.63 -21.05 -1.35
CA ILE A 211 -13.44 -22.16 -1.89
C ILE A 211 -12.70 -23.48 -1.70
N TYR A 212 -11.42 -23.54 -2.07
CA TYR A 212 -10.62 -24.74 -1.94
C TYR A 212 -10.56 -25.23 -0.48
N GLN A 213 -10.30 -24.32 0.47
CA GLN A 213 -10.29 -24.64 1.90
C GLN A 213 -11.65 -25.11 2.40
N GLY A 214 -12.74 -24.48 1.94
CA GLY A 214 -14.10 -24.90 2.28
C GLY A 214 -14.40 -26.32 1.81
N ILE A 215 -13.99 -26.68 0.59
CA ILE A 215 -14.12 -28.05 0.06
C ILE A 215 -13.31 -29.04 0.92
N SER A 216 -12.06 -28.74 1.23
CA SER A 216 -11.22 -29.60 2.10
C SER A 216 -11.81 -29.77 3.50
N ALA A 217 -12.43 -28.73 4.06
CA ALA A 217 -13.11 -28.82 5.36
C ALA A 217 -14.38 -29.70 5.29
N LEU A 218 -15.17 -29.61 4.21
CA LEU A 218 -16.33 -30.48 4.02
C LEU A 218 -15.91 -31.95 3.90
N HIS A 219 -14.85 -32.25 3.13
CA HIS A 219 -14.29 -33.61 3.04
C HIS A 219 -13.87 -34.16 4.42
N MET A 220 -13.27 -33.33 5.28
CA MET A 220 -12.95 -33.71 6.66
C MET A 220 -14.19 -34.16 7.44
N THR A 221 -15.29 -33.41 7.36
CA THR A 221 -16.52 -33.73 8.08
C THR A 221 -17.23 -34.99 7.57
N GLN A 222 -17.12 -35.29 6.27
CA GLN A 222 -17.82 -36.41 5.64
C GLN A 222 -17.01 -37.71 5.68
N ASN A 223 -15.69 -37.62 5.46
CA ASN A 223 -14.83 -38.79 5.23
C ASN A 223 -13.85 -39.05 6.40
N GLY A 224 -13.90 -38.23 7.46
CA GLY A 224 -13.05 -38.39 8.65
C GLY A 224 -11.60 -37.97 8.47
N GLY A 225 -11.25 -37.32 7.36
CA GLY A 225 -9.90 -36.86 7.07
C GLY A 225 -9.86 -35.68 6.11
N MET A 226 -8.91 -34.78 6.30
CA MET A 226 -8.76 -33.59 5.45
C MET A 226 -7.79 -33.86 4.30
N GLU A 227 -8.31 -33.85 3.07
CA GLU A 227 -7.48 -33.96 1.87
C GLU A 227 -6.94 -32.58 1.45
N LEU A 228 -5.62 -32.43 1.54
CA LEU A 228 -4.91 -31.20 1.16
C LEU A 228 -3.91 -31.50 0.04
N ASN A 229 -4.04 -30.78 -1.07
CA ASN A 229 -3.12 -30.80 -2.19
C ASN A 229 -2.18 -29.60 -2.06
N GLN A 230 -0.98 -29.84 -1.52
CA GLN A 230 -0.01 -28.79 -1.24
C GLN A 230 0.42 -28.01 -2.51
N PRO A 231 0.74 -28.65 -3.65
CA PRO A 231 1.02 -27.92 -4.90
C PRO A 231 -0.11 -26.99 -5.33
N LEU A 232 -1.37 -27.44 -5.25
CA LEU A 232 -2.53 -26.62 -5.60
C LEU A 232 -2.67 -25.42 -4.64
N MET A 233 -2.48 -25.62 -3.34
CA MET A 233 -2.48 -24.51 -2.38
C MET A 233 -1.39 -23.48 -2.70
N ILE A 234 -0.16 -23.94 -2.99
CA ILE A 234 0.94 -23.04 -3.38
C ILE A 234 0.53 -22.20 -4.59
N LEU A 235 -0.04 -22.83 -5.63
CA LEU A 235 -0.51 -22.13 -6.82
C LEU A 235 -1.57 -21.08 -6.48
N LEU A 236 -2.63 -21.46 -5.75
CA LEU A 236 -3.75 -20.58 -5.42
C LEU A 236 -3.32 -19.38 -4.57
N TYR A 237 -2.53 -19.62 -3.52
CA TYR A 237 -2.01 -18.56 -2.66
C TYR A 237 -1.05 -17.63 -3.38
N THR A 238 -0.23 -18.17 -4.29
CA THR A 238 0.72 -17.36 -5.07
C THR A 238 -0.03 -16.43 -6.01
N ILE A 239 -1.04 -16.93 -6.73
CA ILE A 239 -1.91 -16.10 -7.58
C ILE A 239 -2.64 -15.04 -6.74
N ALA A 240 -3.19 -15.45 -5.59
CA ALA A 240 -3.89 -14.54 -4.68
C ALA A 240 -2.96 -13.42 -4.17
N SER A 241 -1.73 -13.77 -3.78
CA SER A 241 -0.74 -12.81 -3.27
C SER A 241 -0.34 -11.78 -4.32
N LEU A 242 -0.16 -12.18 -5.58
CA LEU A 242 0.17 -11.25 -6.68
C LEU A 242 -0.95 -10.24 -6.89
N GLY A 243 -2.19 -10.72 -7.04
CA GLY A 243 -3.34 -9.85 -7.27
C GLY A 243 -3.58 -8.90 -6.10
N THR A 244 -3.49 -9.40 -4.87
CA THR A 244 -3.71 -8.58 -3.67
C THR A 244 -2.65 -7.50 -3.50
N VAL A 245 -1.37 -7.84 -3.69
CA VAL A 245 -0.26 -6.88 -3.64
C VAL A 245 -0.39 -5.83 -4.74
N MET A 246 -0.76 -6.22 -5.97
CA MET A 246 -0.93 -5.28 -7.08
C MET A 246 -2.04 -4.24 -6.81
N LEU A 247 -3.13 -4.66 -6.16
CA LEU A 247 -4.24 -3.77 -5.80
C LEU A 247 -3.87 -2.75 -4.70
N GLN A 248 -2.78 -2.95 -3.96
CA GLN A 248 -2.26 -1.93 -3.02
C GLN A 248 -1.78 -0.66 -3.72
N THR A 249 -1.64 -0.68 -5.04
CA THR A 249 -1.38 0.51 -5.84
C THR A 249 -2.45 1.59 -5.63
N LEU A 250 -3.73 1.21 -5.46
CA LEU A 250 -4.83 2.16 -5.34
C LEU A 250 -4.73 3.02 -4.06
N PRO A 251 -4.63 2.45 -2.84
CA PRO A 251 -4.49 3.26 -1.63
C PRO A 251 -3.22 4.11 -1.64
N ILE A 252 -2.13 3.58 -2.19
CA ILE A 252 -0.86 4.32 -2.29
C ILE A 252 -0.99 5.54 -3.21
N MET A 253 -1.63 5.40 -4.37
CA MET A 253 -1.95 6.55 -5.23
C MET A 253 -2.84 7.54 -4.50
N GLY A 254 -3.83 7.08 -3.73
CA GLY A 254 -4.69 7.95 -2.91
C GLY A 254 -3.89 8.76 -1.89
N ILE A 255 -2.92 8.14 -1.22
CA ILE A 255 -2.00 8.84 -0.32
C ILE A 255 -1.17 9.88 -1.08
N ALA A 256 -0.64 9.53 -2.25
CA ALA A 256 0.19 10.44 -3.05
C ALA A 256 -0.61 11.65 -3.58
N PHE A 257 -1.81 11.44 -4.13
CA PHE A 257 -2.68 12.53 -4.55
C PHE A 257 -3.14 13.39 -3.38
N GLN A 258 -3.41 12.80 -2.23
CA GLN A 258 -3.75 13.57 -1.03
C GLN A 258 -2.57 14.39 -0.52
N TYR A 259 -1.33 13.90 -0.67
CA TYR A 259 -0.14 14.71 -0.42
C TYR A 259 -0.11 15.94 -1.33
N PHE A 260 -0.23 15.77 -2.66
CA PHE A 260 -0.20 16.90 -3.59
C PHE A 260 -1.33 17.90 -3.32
N ASN A 261 -2.53 17.41 -3.03
CA ASN A 261 -3.68 18.24 -2.70
C ASN A 261 -3.42 19.13 -1.47
N LEU A 262 -2.89 18.55 -0.39
CA LEU A 262 -2.61 19.29 0.85
C LEU A 262 -1.45 20.26 0.73
N VAL A 263 -0.45 19.93 -0.09
CA VAL A 263 0.65 20.84 -0.41
C VAL A 263 0.10 22.07 -1.15
N GLU A 264 -0.66 21.85 -2.22
CA GLU A 264 -1.26 22.94 -3.00
C GLU A 264 -2.19 23.83 -2.19
N GLU A 265 -3.05 23.23 -1.36
CA GLU A 265 -3.98 23.97 -0.51
C GLU A 265 -3.25 24.92 0.46
N LYS A 266 -2.11 24.48 1.02
CA LYS A 266 -1.38 25.26 2.03
C LYS A 266 -0.41 26.25 1.42
N GLU A 267 0.27 25.88 0.34
CA GLU A 267 1.27 26.73 -0.28
C GLU A 267 0.62 27.83 -1.11
N SER A 268 -0.45 27.53 -1.87
CA SER A 268 -1.23 28.56 -2.56
C SER A 268 -1.83 29.59 -1.60
N ALA A 269 -2.37 29.14 -0.46
CA ALA A 269 -2.91 30.04 0.55
C ALA A 269 -1.85 30.94 1.20
N ASN A 270 -0.60 30.46 1.31
CA ASN A 270 0.50 31.27 1.83
C ASN A 270 0.99 32.30 0.80
N LEU A 271 1.13 31.91 -0.47
CA LEU A 271 1.52 32.81 -1.55
C LEU A 271 0.53 33.97 -1.72
N LEU A 272 -0.77 33.70 -1.62
CA LEU A 272 -1.80 34.76 -1.68
C LEU A 272 -1.67 35.74 -0.52
N LYS A 273 -1.43 35.25 0.71
CA LYS A 273 -1.20 36.12 1.88
C LYS A 273 0.03 36.98 1.72
N GLU A 274 1.11 36.44 1.16
CA GLU A 274 2.34 37.19 0.92
C GLU A 274 2.11 38.32 -0.11
N LEU A 275 1.39 38.04 -1.18
CA LEU A 275 1.00 39.06 -2.17
C LEU A 275 0.10 40.15 -1.56
N GLU A 276 -0.87 39.80 -0.72
CA GLU A 276 -1.72 40.78 -0.03
C GLU A 276 -0.91 41.66 0.93
N THR A 277 0.10 41.11 1.61
CA THR A 277 0.99 41.90 2.49
C THR A 277 1.93 42.83 1.73
N ILE A 278 2.29 42.51 0.49
CA ILE A 278 3.10 43.38 -0.36
C ILE A 278 2.22 44.49 -0.98
N GLY A 279 1.05 44.13 -1.51
CA GLY A 279 0.13 45.09 -2.13
C GLY A 279 -0.63 46.00 -1.15
N GLY A 280 -0.69 45.66 0.14
CA GLY A 280 -1.26 46.51 1.19
C GLY A 280 -0.30 47.53 1.82
N ASN A 281 0.98 47.51 1.42
CA ASN A 281 2.01 48.46 1.87
C ASN A 281 2.41 49.48 0.78
N GLU A 282 1.65 49.53 -0.32
CA GLU A 282 1.64 50.62 -1.31
C GLU A 282 0.37 51.48 -1.15
#